data_AF-A0A2V2DR14-F1
#
_entry.id   AF-A0A2V2DR14-F1
#
_cell.length_a   1.000
_cell.length_b   1.000
_cell.length_c   1.000
_cell.angle_alpha   90.00
_cell.angle_beta   90.00
_cell.angle_gamma   90.00
#
_symmetry.space_group_name_H-M   'P 1'
#
loop_
_entity.id
_entity.type
_entity.pdbx_description
1 polymer ?
#
loop_
_entity_poly.entity_id
_entity_poly.type
_entity_poly.pdbx_seq_one_letter_code
_entity_poly.pdbx_strand_id
1 'polypeptide(L)'
;MQKTRLGISVGLLAAAIYFTSFFGGYLVAILLAGYVLSFEADSWLKKSAVKAVGLLILFSFLSAVINLVPNLLGFVNDLLGIFGVGFGYGVISHFISAVLGILDILEKVLFLALGVSAFKQKDVGVPVVDSLIGKYM
;
A
#
# COMPACT_ATOMS: atom_id res chain seq x y z
N MET A 1 23.30 -8.81 -13.67
CA MET A 1 21.91 -8.74 -13.18
C MET A 1 21.31 -10.13 -13.25
N GLN A 2 20.85 -10.67 -12.12
CA GLN A 2 20.11 -11.94 -12.13
C GLN A 2 18.78 -11.76 -12.88
N LYS A 3 18.43 -12.77 -13.66
CA LYS A 3 17.16 -12.87 -14.38
C LYS A 3 16.21 -13.75 -13.58
N THR A 4 14.94 -13.38 -13.62
CA THR A 4 13.81 -14.16 -13.13
C THR A 4 13.52 -15.33 -14.06
N ARG A 5 12.66 -16.26 -13.65
CA ARG A 5 12.22 -17.36 -14.52
C ARG A 5 11.40 -16.88 -15.73
N LEU A 6 10.87 -15.65 -15.66
CA LEU A 6 10.21 -14.95 -16.77
C LEU A 6 11.20 -14.34 -17.78
N GLY A 7 12.51 -14.44 -17.54
CA GLY A 7 13.55 -13.90 -18.43
C GLY A 7 13.80 -12.40 -18.28
N ILE A 8 13.02 -11.70 -17.45
CA ILE A 8 13.22 -10.28 -17.09
C ILE A 8 14.16 -10.13 -15.90
N SER A 9 14.78 -8.96 -15.73
CA SER A 9 15.67 -8.73 -14.59
C SER A 9 14.89 -8.72 -13.27
N VAL A 10 15.53 -9.22 -12.21
CA VAL A 10 14.96 -9.23 -10.86
C VAL A 10 14.53 -7.84 -10.40
N GLY A 11 15.34 -6.81 -10.68
CA GLY A 11 15.03 -5.43 -10.35
C GLY A 11 13.82 -4.88 -11.12
N LEU A 12 13.64 -5.27 -12.39
CA LEU A 12 12.48 -4.86 -13.19
C LEU A 12 11.19 -5.51 -12.65
N LEU A 13 11.23 -6.79 -12.25
CA LEU A 13 10.06 -7.45 -11.67
C LEU A 13 9.71 -6.84 -10.30
N ALA A 14 10.69 -6.56 -9.44
CA ALA A 14 10.45 -5.86 -8.17
C ALA A 14 9.86 -4.46 -8.40
N ALA A 15 10.39 -3.69 -9.35
CA ALA A 15 9.84 -2.39 -9.71
C ALA A 15 8.40 -2.48 -10.21
N ALA A 16 8.09 -3.49 -11.04
CA ALA A 16 6.73 -3.74 -11.51
C ALA A 16 5.77 -4.00 -10.35
N ILE A 17 6.18 -4.80 -9.35
CA ILE A 17 5.38 -5.05 -8.14
C ILE A 17 5.14 -3.74 -7.39
N TYR A 18 6.17 -2.91 -7.16
CA TYR A 18 5.97 -1.63 -6.48
C TYR A 18 5.05 -0.69 -7.28
N PHE A 19 5.13 -0.68 -8.61
CA PHE A 19 4.25 0.15 -9.43
C PHE A 19 2.80 -0.35 -9.53
N THR A 20 2.50 -1.58 -9.07
CA THR A 20 1.11 -2.05 -9.04
C THR A 20 0.20 -1.20 -8.16
N SER A 21 0.75 -0.50 -7.17
CA SER A 21 -0.01 0.45 -6.33
C SER A 21 -0.69 1.55 -7.14
N PHE A 22 -0.16 1.89 -8.33
CA PHE A 22 -0.71 2.93 -9.20
C PHE A 22 -1.79 2.44 -10.16
N PHE A 23 -1.66 1.21 -10.67
CA PHE A 23 -2.41 0.76 -11.85
C PHE A 23 -3.29 -0.46 -11.61
N GLY A 24 -2.93 -1.31 -10.64
CA GLY A 24 -3.54 -2.64 -10.47
C GLY A 24 -4.16 -2.88 -9.09
N GLY A 25 -3.93 -1.98 -8.14
CA GLY A 25 -4.38 -2.13 -6.76
C GLY A 25 -3.84 -3.41 -6.10
N TYR A 26 -4.54 -3.86 -5.06
CA TYR A 26 -4.12 -4.97 -4.21
C TYR A 26 -4.05 -6.32 -4.94
N LEU A 27 -4.97 -6.57 -5.88
CA LEU A 27 -5.06 -7.87 -6.56
C LEU A 27 -3.82 -8.18 -7.38
N VAL A 28 -3.36 -7.23 -8.21
CA VAL A 28 -2.18 -7.44 -9.06
C VAL A 28 -0.92 -7.58 -8.21
N ALA A 29 -0.81 -6.78 -7.14
CA ALA A 29 0.30 -6.87 -6.19
C ALA A 29 0.39 -8.25 -5.53
N ILE A 30 -0.74 -8.77 -5.04
CA ILE A 30 -0.83 -10.09 -4.38
C ILE A 30 -0.52 -11.21 -5.37
N LEU A 31 -1.03 -11.14 -6.60
CA LEU A 31 -0.77 -12.15 -7.63
C LEU A 31 0.72 -12.21 -8.00
N LEU A 32 1.35 -11.06 -8.24
CA LEU A 32 2.79 -11.02 -8.56
C LEU A 32 3.65 -11.44 -7.36
N ALA A 33 3.28 -11.04 -6.14
CA ALA A 33 3.97 -11.47 -4.94
C ALA A 33 3.84 -12.98 -4.70
N GLY A 34 2.65 -13.54 -4.91
CA GLY A 34 2.40 -14.99 -4.85
C GLY A 34 3.21 -15.75 -5.88
N TYR A 35 3.30 -15.24 -7.12
CA TYR A 35 4.18 -15.79 -8.16
C TYR A 35 5.65 -15.78 -7.70
N VAL A 36 6.15 -14.64 -7.23
CA VAL A 36 7.55 -14.49 -6.80
C VAL A 36 7.88 -15.44 -5.64
N LEU A 37 7.01 -15.53 -4.64
CA LEU A 37 7.23 -16.38 -3.47
C LEU A 37 7.29 -17.87 -3.85
N SER A 38 6.43 -18.29 -4.79
CA SER A 38 6.27 -19.69 -5.21
C SER A 38 7.33 -20.13 -6.21
N PHE A 39 7.69 -19.27 -7.17
CA PHE A 39 8.45 -19.68 -8.36
C PHE A 39 9.85 -19.06 -8.46
N GLU A 40 10.09 -17.90 -7.88
CA GLU A 40 11.42 -17.27 -7.96
C GLU A 40 12.35 -17.80 -6.86
N ALA A 41 13.65 -17.88 -7.15
CA ALA A 41 14.66 -18.34 -6.19
C ALA A 41 15.34 -17.17 -5.45
N ASP A 42 15.31 -15.98 -6.03
CA ASP A 42 16.03 -14.83 -5.49
C ASP A 42 15.41 -14.33 -4.18
N SER A 43 16.21 -14.30 -3.12
CA SER A 43 15.76 -13.93 -1.77
C SER A 43 15.46 -12.43 -1.65
N TRP A 44 16.20 -11.58 -2.37
CA TRP A 44 15.98 -10.13 -2.38
C TRP A 44 14.64 -9.78 -3.03
N LEU A 45 14.30 -10.46 -4.13
CA LEU A 45 13.03 -10.30 -4.82
C LEU A 45 11.85 -10.76 -3.98
N LYS A 46 11.98 -11.89 -3.26
CA LYS A 46 10.95 -12.36 -2.32
C LYS A 46 10.70 -11.35 -1.21
N LYS A 47 11.77 -10.82 -0.61
CA LYS A 47 11.66 -9.77 0.42
C LYS A 47 11.00 -8.50 -0.15
N SER A 48 11.39 -8.08 -1.35
CA SER A 48 10.80 -6.92 -2.03
C SER A 48 9.31 -7.11 -2.33
N ALA A 49 8.91 -8.31 -2.77
CA ALA A 49 7.51 -8.64 -3.02
C ALA A 49 6.66 -8.59 -1.74
N VAL A 50 7.16 -9.18 -0.65
CA VAL A 50 6.47 -9.14 0.66
C VAL A 50 6.44 -7.71 1.21
N LYS A 51 7.49 -6.92 1.01
CA LYS A 51 7.54 -5.50 1.39
C LYS A 51 6.50 -4.68 0.66
N ALA A 52 6.36 -4.86 -0.65
CA ALA A 52 5.34 -4.18 -1.43
C ALA A 52 3.92 -4.47 -0.90
N VAL A 53 3.60 -5.74 -0.68
CA VAL A 53 2.28 -6.14 -0.15
C VAL A 53 2.07 -5.64 1.28
N GLY A 54 3.09 -5.75 2.15
CA GLY A 54 3.03 -5.27 3.52
C GLY A 54 2.80 -3.77 3.62
N LEU A 55 3.45 -2.97 2.76
CA LEU A 55 3.22 -1.53 2.67
C LEU A 55 1.81 -1.20 2.20
N LEU A 56 1.32 -1.86 1.15
CA LEU A 56 -0.06 -1.67 0.68
C LEU A 56 -1.07 -1.91 1.81
N ILE A 57 -0.91 -3.03 2.54
CA ILE A 57 -1.78 -3.36 3.69
C ILE A 57 -1.68 -2.30 4.78
N LEU A 58 -0.47 -1.81 5.09
CA LEU A 58 -0.26 -0.79 6.13
C LEU A 58 -0.98 0.52 5.79
N PHE A 59 -0.79 1.06 4.58
CA PHE A 59 -1.45 2.30 4.17
C PHE A 59 -2.97 2.13 4.07
N SER A 60 -3.44 0.98 3.60
CA SER A 60 -4.86 0.62 3.60
C SER A 60 -5.45 0.62 5.01
N PHE A 61 -4.74 -0.01 5.95
CA PHE A 61 -5.15 -0.08 7.34
C PHE A 61 -5.20 1.30 8.00
N LEU A 62 -4.17 2.13 7.82
CA LEU A 62 -4.16 3.51 8.33
C LEU A 62 -5.34 4.31 7.76
N SER A 63 -5.56 4.22 6.44
CA SER A 63 -6.68 4.89 5.77
C SER A 63 -8.03 4.42 6.31
N ALA A 64 -8.20 3.13 6.55
CA ALA A 64 -9.43 2.56 7.11
C ALA A 64 -9.69 3.08 8.54
N VAL A 65 -8.67 3.10 9.40
CA VAL A 65 -8.78 3.60 10.78
C VAL A 65 -9.16 5.09 10.79
N ILE A 66 -8.54 5.90 9.95
CA ILE A 66 -8.83 7.34 9.86
C ILE A 66 -10.26 7.57 9.34
N ASN A 67 -10.73 6.76 8.37
CA ASN A 67 -12.08 6.83 7.84
C ASN A 67 -13.18 6.41 8.82
N LEU A 68 -12.86 5.74 9.94
CA LEU A 68 -13.88 5.40 10.94
C LEU A 68 -14.62 6.64 11.45
N VAL A 69 -13.93 7.78 11.60
CA VAL A 69 -14.53 9.02 12.11
C VAL A 69 -15.62 9.55 11.16
N PRO A 70 -15.34 9.88 9.88
CA PRO A 70 -16.38 10.37 8.97
C PRO A 70 -17.46 9.32 8.71
N ASN A 71 -17.12 8.03 8.70
CA ASN A 71 -18.10 6.96 8.54
C ASN A 71 -19.11 6.91 9.70
N LEU A 72 -18.63 7.07 10.95
CA LEU A 72 -19.50 7.13 12.12
C LEU A 72 -20.36 8.40 12.12
N LEU A 73 -19.79 9.55 11.76
CA LEU A 73 -20.55 10.81 11.68
C LEU A 73 -21.62 10.74 10.59
N GLY A 74 -21.29 10.18 9.43
CA GLY A 74 -22.24 9.92 8.35
C GLY A 74 -23.36 8.99 8.79
N PHE A 75 -23.03 7.87 9.43
CA PHE A 75 -24.01 6.94 9.97
C PHE A 75 -24.99 7.60 10.96
N VAL A 76 -24.48 8.40 11.90
CA VAL A 76 -25.33 9.13 12.87
C VAL A 76 -26.20 10.16 12.15
N ASN A 77 -25.66 10.88 11.16
CA ASN A 77 -26.43 11.85 10.39
C ASN A 77 -27.55 11.17 9.58
N ASP A 78 -27.29 10.02 8.97
CA ASP A 78 -28.29 9.27 8.23
C ASP A 78 -29.41 8.75 9.16
N LEU A 79 -29.05 8.29 10.37
CA LEU A 79 -30.03 7.89 11.40
C LEU A 79 -30.91 9.05 11.86
N LEU A 80 -30.31 10.20 12.17
CA LEU A 80 -31.06 11.38 12.60
C LEU A 80 -31.93 11.94 11.45
N GLY A 81 -31.46 11.79 10.21
CA GLY A 81 -32.19 12.17 8.99
C GLY A 81 -33.54 11.46 8.86
N ILE A 82 -33.68 10.23 9.37
CA ILE A 82 -34.98 9.52 9.42
C ILE A 82 -36.01 10.29 10.25
N PHE A 83 -35.57 11.00 11.27
CA PHE A 83 -36.42 11.84 12.14
C PHE A 83 -36.49 13.30 11.66
N GLY A 84 -35.95 13.62 10.47
CA GLY A 84 -35.90 14.98 9.93
C GLY A 84 -34.86 15.88 10.60
N VAL A 85 -33.93 15.30 11.39
CA VAL A 85 -32.87 16.04 12.07
C VAL A 85 -31.55 15.83 11.32
N GLY A 86 -30.96 16.90 10.80
CA GLY A 86 -29.62 16.86 10.20
C GLY A 86 -28.64 17.65 11.06
N PHE A 87 -27.38 17.21 11.13
CA PHE A 87 -26.31 18.02 11.72
C PHE A 87 -25.12 18.15 10.76
N GLY A 88 -24.57 19.35 10.67
CA GLY A 88 -23.45 19.63 9.79
C GLY A 88 -22.13 19.15 10.39
N TYR A 89 -21.45 18.23 9.72
CA TYR A 89 -20.11 17.76 10.09
C TYR A 89 -19.06 17.98 8.98
N GLY A 90 -19.40 18.78 7.96
CA GLY A 90 -18.58 18.98 6.76
C GLY A 90 -17.15 19.46 7.04
N VAL A 91 -16.93 20.32 8.04
CA VAL A 91 -15.57 20.78 8.41
C VAL A 91 -14.69 19.62 8.88
N ILE A 92 -15.23 18.71 9.69
CA ILE A 92 -14.52 17.52 10.16
C ILE A 92 -14.23 16.58 8.98
N SER A 93 -15.22 16.35 8.12
CA SER A 93 -15.04 15.52 6.92
C SER A 93 -13.96 16.07 5.98
N HIS A 94 -13.93 17.39 5.73
CA HIS A 94 -12.90 18.00 4.90
C HIS A 94 -11.51 17.88 5.53
N PHE A 95 -11.39 18.06 6.84
CA PHE A 95 -10.12 17.87 7.55
C PHE A 95 -9.63 16.42 7.43
N ILE A 96 -10.51 15.44 7.69
CA ILE A 96 -10.15 14.03 7.57
C ILE A 96 -9.80 13.66 6.12
N SER A 97 -10.54 14.15 5.14
CA SER A 97 -10.23 13.96 3.71
C SER A 97 -8.87 14.56 3.33
N ALA A 98 -8.49 15.71 3.90
CA ALA A 98 -7.16 16.28 3.68
C ALA A 98 -6.05 15.39 4.26
N VAL A 99 -6.24 14.84 5.47
CA VAL A 99 -5.29 13.88 6.08
C VAL A 99 -5.17 12.61 5.23
N LEU A 100 -6.28 12.05 4.76
CA LEU A 100 -6.28 10.89 3.86
C LEU A 100 -5.59 11.20 2.52
N GLY A 101 -5.78 12.40 1.98
CA GLY A 101 -5.09 12.85 0.76
C GLY A 101 -3.58 12.93 0.95
N ILE A 102 -3.11 13.44 2.11
CA ILE A 102 -1.68 13.43 2.44
C ILE A 102 -1.16 12.00 2.53
N LEU A 103 -1.91 11.10 3.17
CA LEU A 103 -1.52 9.70 3.33
C LEU A 103 -1.41 8.98 1.98
N ASP A 104 -2.34 9.20 1.06
CA ASP A 104 -2.31 8.67 -0.31
C ASP A 104 -1.11 9.22 -1.12
N ILE A 105 -0.80 10.52 -0.99
CA ILE A 105 0.40 11.11 -1.62
C ILE A 105 1.67 10.45 -1.06
N LEU A 106 1.76 10.27 0.26
CA LEU A 106 2.91 9.63 0.90
C LEU A 106 3.08 8.18 0.43
N GLU A 107 1.99 7.41 0.34
CA GLU A 107 2.00 6.06 -0.22
C GLU A 107 2.60 6.07 -1.63
N LYS A 108 2.05 6.90 -2.52
CA LYS A 108 2.51 7.00 -3.91
C LYS A 108 3.98 7.39 -4.01
N VAL A 109 4.40 8.43 -3.28
CA VAL A 109 5.81 8.87 -3.30
C VAL A 109 6.73 7.75 -2.81
N LEU A 110 6.35 7.02 -1.77
CA LEU A 110 7.13 5.89 -1.26
C LEU A 110 7.23 4.74 -2.28
N PHE A 111 6.10 4.34 -2.89
CA PHE A 111 6.10 3.29 -3.90
C PHE A 111 6.86 3.69 -5.18
N LEU A 112 6.84 4.97 -5.56
CA LEU A 112 7.70 5.50 -6.63
C LEU A 112 9.17 5.38 -6.26
N ALA A 113 9.56 5.82 -5.07
CA ALA A 113 10.94 5.76 -4.60
C ALA A 113 11.46 4.31 -4.54
N LEU A 114 10.63 3.38 -4.05
CA LEU A 114 10.93 1.95 -4.01
C LEU A 114 11.04 1.35 -5.43
N GLY A 115 10.09 1.64 -6.31
CA GLY A 115 10.11 1.16 -7.69
C GLY A 115 11.32 1.65 -8.48
N VAL A 116 11.69 2.93 -8.34
CA VAL A 116 12.90 3.48 -8.97
C VAL A 116 14.17 2.87 -8.38
N SER A 117 14.21 2.66 -7.06
CA SER A 117 15.37 2.07 -6.38
C SER A 117 15.56 0.59 -6.73
N ALA A 118 14.46 -0.13 -6.96
CA ALA A 118 14.45 -1.54 -7.33
C ALA A 118 15.19 -1.82 -8.65
N PHE A 119 15.22 -0.90 -9.60
CA PHE A 119 16.02 -1.04 -10.84
C PHE A 119 17.51 -1.23 -10.57
N LYS A 120 18.02 -0.61 -9.49
CA LYS A 120 19.42 -0.73 -9.05
C LYS A 120 19.62 -1.81 -7.98
N GLN A 121 18.59 -2.62 -7.70
CA GLN A 121 18.53 -3.56 -6.56
C GLN A 121 18.87 -2.90 -5.22
N LYS A 122 18.59 -1.60 -5.10
CA LYS A 122 18.73 -0.85 -3.86
C LYS A 122 17.41 -0.90 -3.12
N ASP A 123 17.50 -1.06 -1.81
CA ASP A 123 16.33 -1.03 -0.94
C ASP A 123 16.23 0.33 -0.24
N VAL A 124 15.01 0.85 -0.11
CA VAL A 124 14.71 2.03 0.71
C VAL A 124 14.14 1.53 2.01
N GLY A 125 14.87 1.73 3.11
CA GLY A 125 14.48 1.22 4.42
C GLY A 125 13.15 1.80 4.89
N VAL A 126 12.19 0.92 5.20
CA VAL A 126 10.95 1.26 5.92
C VAL A 126 10.93 0.42 7.20
N PRO A 127 11.41 0.97 8.34
CA PRO A 127 11.74 0.19 9.54
C PRO A 127 10.59 -0.68 10.06
N VAL A 128 9.35 -0.20 9.97
CA VAL A 128 8.16 -0.90 10.48
C VAL A 128 7.91 -2.19 9.68
N VAL A 129 8.01 -2.15 8.36
CA VAL A 129 7.78 -3.32 7.50
C VAL A 129 9.02 -4.19 7.44
N ASP A 130 10.21 -3.58 7.39
CA ASP A 130 11.47 -4.31 7.29
C ASP A 130 11.75 -5.16 8.54
N SER A 131 11.40 -4.67 9.73
CA SER A 131 11.51 -5.44 10.97
C SER A 131 10.56 -6.64 11.03
N LEU A 132 9.34 -6.50 10.50
CA LEU A 132 8.40 -7.61 10.39
C LEU A 132 8.90 -8.66 9.38
N ILE A 133 9.40 -8.23 8.22
CA ILE A 133 9.95 -9.14 7.22
C ILE A 133 11.16 -9.89 7.78
N GLY A 134 12.12 -9.19 8.39
CA GLY A 134 13.32 -9.82 8.96
C GLY A 134 13.02 -10.79 10.11
N LYS A 135 11.86 -10.66 10.77
CA LYS A 135 11.43 -11.59 11.81
C LYS A 135 10.81 -12.89 11.26
N TYR A 136 10.17 -12.82 10.09
CA TYR A 136 9.37 -13.93 9.56
C TYR A 136 9.90 -14.50 8.22
N MET A 137 10.99 -13.96 7.65
CA MET A 137 11.66 -14.42 6.43
C MET A 137 13.18 -14.40 6.55
#